data_AF-A0A970N3B2-F1
#
_entry.id   AF-A0A970N3B2-F1
#
_cell.length_a   1.000
_cell.length_b   1.000
_cell.length_c   1.000
_cell.angle_alpha   90.00
_cell.angle_beta   90.00
_cell.angle_gamma   90.00
#
_symmetry.space_group_name_H-M   'P 1'
#
loop_
_entity.id
_entity.type
_entity.pdbx_description
1 polymer ?
#
loop_
_entity_poly.entity_id
_entity_poly.type
_entity_poly.pdbx_seq_one_letter_code
_entity_poly.pdbx_strand_id
1 'polypeptide(L)'
;NSVIAGDTEKARSLHDAAAPLLGAVTVKVDNERVMPDKQTVKVSDRYRNPVAVKTMMAGLGMPAGACRRPLGKMSAAGVKVVRDALSRVWSNNPEILEPIGDFYGVDIAARLADDAVWSDLAF
;
A
#
# COMPACT_ATOMS: atom_id res chain seq x y z
N ASN A 1 12.61 -19.51 -3.45
CA ASN A 1 13.64 -20.58 -3.52
C ASN A 1 14.44 -20.78 -2.24
N SER A 2 14.73 -19.74 -1.41
CA SER A 2 15.55 -19.88 -0.20
C SER A 2 15.00 -20.87 0.85
N VAL A 3 13.69 -20.85 1.12
CA VAL A 3 13.05 -21.81 2.05
C VAL A 3 13.17 -23.26 1.55
N ILE A 4 12.97 -23.48 0.25
CA ILE A 4 13.08 -24.81 -0.38
C ILE A 4 14.54 -25.31 -0.34
N ALA A 5 15.50 -24.39 -0.46
CA ALA A 5 16.93 -24.68 -0.37
C ALA A 5 17.44 -24.84 1.08
N GLY A 6 16.60 -24.67 2.10
CA GLY A 6 16.99 -24.75 3.52
C GLY A 6 17.76 -23.52 4.03
N ASP A 7 17.89 -22.46 3.24
CA ASP A 7 18.55 -21.21 3.63
C ASP A 7 17.58 -20.33 4.42
N THR A 8 17.50 -20.62 5.72
CA THR A 8 16.57 -19.97 6.67
C THR A 8 16.94 -18.52 6.96
N GLU A 9 18.23 -18.18 6.96
CA GLU A 9 18.70 -16.81 7.20
C GLU A 9 18.28 -15.88 6.06
N LYS A 10 18.52 -16.29 4.81
CA LYS A 10 18.07 -15.52 3.66
C LYS A 10 16.55 -15.43 3.58
N ALA A 11 15.85 -16.50 3.92
CA ALA A 11 14.39 -16.49 3.99
C ALA A 11 13.86 -15.49 5.03
N ARG A 12 14.48 -15.45 6.22
CA ARG A 12 14.12 -14.52 7.28
C ARG A 12 14.40 -13.07 6.90
N SER A 13 15.58 -12.80 6.34
CA SER A 13 15.94 -11.46 5.87
C SER A 13 14.93 -10.95 4.84
N LEU A 14 14.52 -11.78 3.87
CA LEU A 14 13.50 -11.40 2.89
C LEU A 14 12.12 -11.17 3.52
N HIS A 15 11.72 -12.02 4.47
CA HIS A 15 10.48 -11.84 5.21
C HIS A 15 10.46 -10.49 5.92
N ASP A 16 11.53 -10.16 6.64
CA ASP A 16 11.63 -8.94 7.44
C ASP A 16 11.65 -7.68 6.54
N ALA A 17 12.34 -7.76 5.40
CA ALA A 17 12.34 -6.71 4.38
C ALA A 17 10.95 -6.48 3.76
N ALA A 18 10.20 -7.56 3.49
CA ALA A 18 8.85 -7.49 2.92
C ALA A 18 7.74 -7.24 3.96
N ALA A 19 8.03 -7.37 5.25
CA ALA A 19 7.05 -7.30 6.34
C ALA A 19 6.16 -6.04 6.31
N PRO A 20 6.64 -4.83 5.96
CA PRO A 20 5.78 -3.66 5.85
C PRO A 20 4.64 -3.84 4.83
N LEU A 21 4.91 -4.50 3.69
CA LEU A 21 3.92 -4.76 2.65
C LEU A 21 2.95 -5.87 3.07
N LEU A 22 3.46 -6.92 3.72
CA LEU A 22 2.64 -8.00 4.26
C LEU A 22 1.69 -7.51 5.35
N GLY A 23 2.11 -6.56 6.19
CA GLY A 23 1.26 -5.89 7.17
C GLY A 23 0.19 -5.00 6.53
N ALA A 24 0.49 -4.40 5.37
CA ALA A 24 -0.41 -3.51 4.65
C ALA A 24 -1.54 -4.22 3.89
N VAL A 25 -1.62 -5.56 3.88
CA VAL A 25 -2.74 -6.30 3.25
C VAL A 25 -4.07 -6.08 3.96
N THR A 26 -4.04 -5.63 5.21
CA THR A 26 -5.19 -5.13 5.96
C THR A 26 -4.81 -3.82 6.64
N VAL A 27 -5.37 -2.73 6.15
CA VAL A 27 -5.17 -1.40 6.75
C VAL A 27 -6.34 -1.08 7.66
N LYS A 28 -6.05 -0.74 8.92
CA LYS A 28 -7.02 -0.23 9.88
C LYS A 28 -6.66 1.20 10.24
N VAL A 29 -7.58 2.13 10.04
CA VAL A 29 -7.41 3.54 10.37
C VAL A 29 -8.68 4.07 11.02
N ASP A 30 -8.54 4.93 12.02
CA ASP A 30 -9.68 5.63 12.57
C ASP A 30 -9.86 6.96 11.83
N ASN A 31 -11.05 7.22 11.31
CA ASN A 31 -11.41 8.48 10.68
C ASN A 31 -12.56 9.14 11.47
N GLU A 32 -12.55 10.46 11.53
CA GLU A 32 -13.70 11.22 12.01
C GLU A 32 -14.72 11.39 10.88
N ARG A 33 -15.99 11.22 11.20
CA ARG A 33 -17.09 11.46 10.26
C ARG A 33 -18.16 12.30 10.91
N VAL A 34 -18.60 13.32 10.20
CA VAL A 34 -19.76 14.13 10.57
C VAL A 34 -21.01 13.41 10.10
N MET A 35 -21.87 13.03 11.04
CA MET A 35 -23.15 12.41 10.78
C MET A 35 -24.19 13.44 10.33
N PRO A 36 -25.33 13.04 9.73
CA PRO A 36 -26.37 13.97 9.27
C PRO A 36 -26.92 14.88 10.38
N ASP A 37 -26.85 14.44 11.63
CA ASP A 37 -27.24 15.18 12.84
C ASP A 37 -26.14 16.13 13.36
N LYS A 38 -25.07 16.33 12.59
CA LYS A 38 -23.88 17.14 12.91
C LYS A 38 -23.02 16.60 14.06
N GLN A 39 -23.23 15.37 14.51
CA GLN A 39 -22.32 14.74 15.47
C GLN A 39 -21.06 14.25 14.75
N THR A 40 -19.89 14.51 15.35
CA THR A 40 -18.63 13.92 14.89
C THR A 40 -18.40 12.60 15.63
N VAL A 41 -18.30 11.51 14.89
CA VAL A 41 -18.01 10.18 15.45
C VAL A 41 -16.72 9.62 14.87
N LYS A 42 -15.96 8.92 15.70
CA LYS A 42 -14.75 8.20 15.28
C LYS A 42 -15.15 6.83 14.76
N VAL A 43 -14.86 6.58 13.48
CA VAL A 43 -15.15 5.31 12.80
C VAL A 43 -13.84 4.61 12.46
N SER A 44 -13.71 3.36 12.89
CA SER A 44 -12.59 2.50 12.50
C SER A 44 -12.84 1.89 11.13
N ASP A 45 -12.21 2.45 10.10
CA ASP A 45 -12.22 1.88 8.75
C ASP A 45 -11.21 0.74 8.62
N ARG A 46 -11.65 -0.39 8.07
CA ARG A 46 -10.81 -1.56 7.84
C ARG A 46 -10.82 -1.94 6.36
N TYR A 47 -9.75 -1.59 5.66
CA TYR A 47 -9.54 -1.92 4.26
C TYR A 47 -8.80 -3.26 4.15
N ARG A 48 -9.50 -4.28 3.65
CA ARG A 48 -8.94 -5.62 3.43
C ARG A 48 -8.49 -5.78 1.98
N ASN A 49 -7.67 -6.79 1.72
CA ASN A 49 -7.36 -7.27 0.37
C ASN A 49 -8.67 -7.46 -0.46
N PRO A 50 -8.77 -6.91 -1.69
CA PRO A 50 -7.71 -6.33 -2.52
C PRO A 50 -7.51 -4.83 -2.49
N VAL A 51 -8.26 -4.07 -1.67
CA VAL A 51 -8.26 -2.60 -1.75
C VAL A 51 -6.85 -2.02 -1.53
N ALA A 52 -6.19 -2.37 -0.43
CA ALA A 52 -4.86 -1.84 -0.12
C ALA A 52 -3.81 -2.22 -1.19
N VAL A 53 -3.88 -3.46 -1.70
CA VAL A 53 -2.96 -3.95 -2.74
C VAL A 53 -3.17 -3.19 -4.05
N LYS A 54 -4.41 -3.02 -4.49
CA LYS A 54 -4.72 -2.25 -5.70
C LYS A 54 -4.36 -0.77 -5.56
N THR A 55 -4.49 -0.19 -4.38
CA THR A 55 -4.01 1.18 -4.10
C THR A 55 -2.48 1.26 -4.24
N MET A 56 -1.72 0.32 -3.67
CA MET A 56 -0.26 0.27 -3.83
C MET A 56 0.14 0.15 -5.30
N MET A 57 -0.48 -0.80 -6.03
CA MET A 57 -0.21 -1.01 -7.45
C MET A 57 -0.47 0.25 -8.27
N ALA A 58 -1.60 0.92 -8.07
CA ALA A 58 -1.94 2.16 -8.76
C ALA A 58 -0.96 3.29 -8.39
N GLY A 59 -0.59 3.43 -7.11
CA GLY A 59 0.39 4.41 -6.64
C GLY A 59 1.76 4.22 -7.31
N LEU A 60 2.21 2.97 -7.46
CA LEU A 60 3.46 2.63 -8.15
C LEU A 60 3.39 2.72 -9.68
N GLY A 61 2.22 2.99 -10.26
CA GLY A 61 2.08 3.11 -11.72
C GLY A 61 1.78 1.80 -12.45
N MET A 62 1.40 0.74 -11.73
CA MET A 62 1.00 -0.54 -12.33
C MET A 62 -0.47 -0.46 -12.81
N PRO A 63 -0.80 -1.01 -14.00
CA PRO A 63 -2.16 -1.03 -14.53
C PRO A 63 -3.02 -2.11 -13.85
N ALA A 64 -3.49 -1.86 -12.63
CA ALA A 64 -4.27 -2.83 -11.83
C ALA A 64 -5.80 -2.66 -11.92
N GLY A 65 -6.25 -1.53 -12.47
CA GLY A 65 -7.66 -1.12 -12.48
C GLY A 65 -8.27 -0.94 -11.09
N ALA A 66 -9.46 -0.34 -11.03
CA ALA A 66 -10.15 -0.13 -9.77
C ALA A 66 -10.62 -1.46 -9.12
N CYS A 67 -10.99 -1.41 -7.84
CA CYS A 67 -11.74 -2.48 -7.20
C CYS A 67 -13.17 -2.53 -7.77
N ARG A 68 -13.73 -3.73 -7.93
CA ARG A 68 -15.15 -3.88 -8.30
C ARG A 68 -16.02 -3.53 -7.09
N ARG A 69 -17.13 -2.83 -7.34
CA ARG A 69 -18.16 -2.59 -6.32
C ARG A 69 -18.60 -3.91 -5.67
N PRO A 70 -18.85 -3.95 -4.35
CA PRO A 70 -19.05 -2.80 -3.45
C PRO A 70 -17.77 -2.16 -2.91
N LEU A 71 -16.59 -2.68 -3.25
CA LEU A 71 -15.32 -2.13 -2.77
C LEU A 71 -15.03 -0.77 -3.43
N GLY A 72 -14.67 0.21 -2.60
CA GLY A 72 -14.31 1.58 -3.01
C GLY A 72 -12.83 1.89 -2.81
N LYS A 73 -12.52 3.19 -2.79
CA LYS A 73 -11.20 3.73 -2.44
C LYS A 73 -10.98 3.69 -0.92
N MET A 74 -9.77 4.08 -0.49
CA MET A 74 -9.42 4.26 0.91
C MET A 74 -9.55 5.73 1.31
N SER A 75 -9.71 6.03 2.60
CA SER A 75 -9.57 7.42 3.07
C SER A 75 -8.12 7.88 2.88
N ALA A 76 -7.87 9.20 2.91
CA ALA A 76 -6.52 9.75 2.84
C ALA A 76 -5.58 9.13 3.91
N ALA A 77 -6.08 8.90 5.14
CA ALA A 77 -5.32 8.22 6.18
C ALA A 77 -4.96 6.78 5.80
N GLY A 78 -5.90 6.03 5.19
CA GLY A 78 -5.65 4.68 4.72
C GLY A 78 -4.64 4.64 3.56
N VAL A 79 -4.75 5.58 2.61
CA VAL A 79 -3.77 5.73 1.52
C VAL A 79 -2.38 6.06 2.06
N LYS A 80 -2.30 6.93 3.06
CA LYS A 80 -1.02 7.28 3.70
C LYS A 80 -0.33 6.04 4.28
N VAL A 81 -1.06 5.14 4.94
CA VAL A 81 -0.49 3.90 5.51
C VAL A 81 0.18 3.05 4.42
N VAL A 82 -0.46 2.89 3.26
CA VAL A 82 0.13 2.08 2.18
C VAL A 82 1.30 2.79 1.50
N ARG A 83 1.24 4.11 1.31
CA ARG A 83 2.35 4.90 0.79
C ARG A 83 3.55 4.82 1.73
N ASP A 84 3.35 5.00 3.03
CA ASP A 84 4.41 4.92 4.04
C ASP A 84 5.07 3.54 4.06
N ALA A 85 4.28 2.46 3.94
CA ALA A 85 4.80 1.09 3.89
C ALA A 85 5.69 0.88 2.64
N LEU A 86 5.25 1.36 1.48
CA LEU A 86 6.05 1.32 0.24
C LEU A 86 7.30 2.18 0.34
N SER A 87 7.20 3.41 0.83
CA SER A 87 8.34 4.31 1.02
C SER A 87 9.38 3.69 1.95
N ARG A 88 8.95 3.04 3.03
CA ARG A 88 9.85 2.35 3.96
C ARG A 88 10.58 1.19 3.28
N VAL A 89 9.89 0.39 2.47
CA VAL A 89 10.54 -0.68 1.70
C VAL A 89 11.50 -0.10 0.67
N TRP A 90 11.10 0.93 -0.07
CA TRP A 90 11.96 1.58 -1.04
C TRP A 90 13.25 2.13 -0.42
N SER A 91 13.15 2.77 0.76
CA SER A 91 14.32 3.32 1.44
C SER A 91 15.28 2.25 2.00
N ASN A 92 14.76 1.12 2.45
CA ASN A 92 15.57 0.10 3.13
C ASN A 92 16.02 -1.04 2.20
N ASN A 93 15.15 -1.42 1.26
CA ASN A 93 15.25 -2.60 0.41
C ASN A 93 14.65 -2.30 -0.99
N PRO A 94 15.24 -1.36 -1.76
CA PRO A 94 14.73 -0.98 -3.08
C PRO A 94 14.60 -2.17 -4.03
N GLU A 95 15.45 -3.20 -3.88
CA GLU A 95 15.45 -4.44 -4.67
C GLU A 95 14.11 -5.19 -4.66
N ILE A 96 13.23 -4.92 -3.68
CA ILE A 96 11.88 -5.48 -3.61
C ILE A 96 10.93 -4.82 -4.61
N LEU A 97 11.10 -3.52 -4.87
CA LEU A 97 10.20 -2.74 -5.74
C LEU A 97 10.83 -2.40 -7.11
N GLU A 98 12.16 -2.41 -7.23
CA GLU A 98 12.88 -2.22 -8.50
C GLU A 98 12.31 -3.03 -9.68
N PRO A 99 11.95 -4.32 -9.53
CA PRO A 99 11.38 -5.10 -10.63
C PRO A 99 10.09 -4.51 -11.22
N ILE A 100 9.34 -3.72 -10.43
CA ILE A 100 8.14 -3.02 -10.92
C ILE A 100 8.55 -1.90 -11.87
N GLY A 101 9.57 -1.14 -11.51
CA GLY A 101 10.14 -0.08 -12.36
C GLY A 101 10.65 -0.63 -13.67
N ASP A 102 11.41 -1.72 -13.62
CA ASP A 102 11.96 -2.39 -14.80
C ASP A 102 10.87 -2.96 -15.72
N PHE A 103 9.84 -3.58 -15.15
CA PHE A 103 8.79 -4.23 -15.94
C PHE A 103 7.79 -3.24 -16.56
N TYR A 104 7.40 -2.20 -15.82
CA TYR A 104 6.39 -1.23 -16.27
C TYR A 104 6.98 0.05 -16.85
N GLY A 105 8.30 0.27 -16.77
CA GLY A 105 8.95 1.49 -17.23
C GLY A 105 8.60 2.70 -16.38
N VAL A 106 8.50 2.52 -15.05
CA VAL A 106 8.08 3.57 -14.10
C VAL A 106 9.21 3.93 -13.13
N ASP A 107 9.34 5.21 -12.81
CA ASP A 107 10.25 5.66 -11.76
C ASP A 107 9.58 5.52 -10.39
N ILE A 108 9.98 4.50 -9.63
CA ILE A 108 9.39 4.20 -8.31
C ILE A 108 9.58 5.36 -7.32
N ALA A 109 10.75 6.00 -7.30
CA ALA A 109 11.04 7.10 -6.40
C ALA A 109 10.16 8.31 -6.73
N ALA A 110 10.04 8.66 -8.01
CA ALA A 110 9.17 9.75 -8.46
C ALA A 110 7.69 9.46 -8.14
N ARG A 111 7.23 8.23 -8.38
CA ARG A 111 5.86 7.80 -8.04
C ARG A 111 5.57 7.90 -6.54
N LEU A 112 6.52 7.52 -5.70
CA LEU A 112 6.36 7.63 -4.25
C LEU A 112 6.38 9.07 -3.76
N ALA A 113 7.08 9.98 -4.44
CA ALA A 113 7.17 11.40 -4.08
C ALA A 113 5.98 12.25 -4.57
N ASP A 114 5.22 11.79 -5.57
CA ASP A 114 4.15 12.56 -6.20
C ASP A 114 2.84 12.58 -5.38
N ASP A 115 2.61 13.66 -4.62
CA ASP A 115 1.42 13.83 -3.79
C ASP A 115 0.09 13.82 -4.57
N ALA A 116 0.09 14.24 -5.84
CA ALA A 116 -1.12 14.27 -6.65
C ALA A 116 -1.61 12.84 -6.94
N VAL A 117 -0.67 11.94 -7.28
CA VAL A 117 -0.96 10.51 -7.49
C VAL A 117 -1.62 9.89 -6.26
N TRP A 118 -1.08 10.15 -5.07
CA TRP A 118 -1.61 9.54 -3.84
C TRP A 118 -2.92 10.17 -3.39
N SER A 119 -3.08 11.49 -3.57
CA SER A 119 -4.32 12.19 -3.25
C SER A 119 -5.50 11.70 -4.12
N ASP A 120 -5.25 11.43 -5.41
CA ASP A 120 -6.25 10.90 -6.34
C ASP A 120 -6.72 9.47 -5.99
N LEU A 121 -5.95 8.72 -5.19
CA LEU A 121 -6.31 7.39 -4.73
C LEU A 121 -7.20 7.39 -3.48
N ALA A 122 -7.39 8.55 -2.85
CA ALA A 122 -8.30 8.73 -1.73
C ALA A 122 -9.73 9.06 -2.19
N PHE A 123 -10.70 8.88 -1.29
CA PHE A 123 -12.05 9.45 -1.40
C PHE A 123 -12.27 10.53 -0.33
#